data_AF-A0A7Y4WUE1-F1
#
_entry.id   AF-A0A7Y4WUE1-F1
#
_cell.length_a   1.000
_cell.length_b   1.000
_cell.length_c   1.000
_cell.angle_alpha   90.00
_cell.angle_beta   90.00
_cell.angle_gamma   90.00
#
_symmetry.space_group_name_H-M   'P 1'
#
loop_
_entity.id
_entity.type
_entity.pdbx_description
1 polymer ?
#
loop_
_entity_poly.entity_id
_entity_poly.type
_entity_poly.pdbx_seq_one_letter_code
_entity_poly.pdbx_strand_id
1 'polypeptide(L)'
;VNSAQATYAASCGGGGYAQTIADLSLAPAGGVAFIGPDLAGGVKSGYTVTVAALAGAAQVMAAAATCNGAAANAMAGYHVTAVPVTVGSTGQRGFASDNRGTIYQDPAGAAIANPIPVATQILQ
;
A
#
# COMPACT_ATOMS: atom_id res chain seq x y z
N VAL A 1 -4.26 4.99 1.58
CA VAL A 1 -3.91 3.57 1.32
C VAL A 1 -4.37 2.67 2.45
N ASN A 2 -4.05 2.95 3.72
CA ASN A 2 -4.44 2.07 4.84
C ASN A 2 -5.96 1.80 4.92
N SER A 3 -6.81 2.82 4.72
CA SER A 3 -8.26 2.63 4.63
C SER A 3 -8.69 1.76 3.44
N ALA A 4 -8.10 1.98 2.26
CA ALA A 4 -8.35 1.15 1.07
C ALA A 4 -7.97 -0.31 1.29
N GLN A 5 -6.84 -0.56 1.96
CA GLN A 5 -6.38 -1.90 2.33
C GLN A 5 -7.35 -2.58 3.31
N ALA A 6 -7.85 -1.85 4.31
CA ALA A 6 -8.86 -2.38 5.23
C ALA A 6 -10.16 -2.76 4.50
N THR A 7 -10.65 -1.90 3.60
CA THR A 7 -11.84 -2.19 2.80
C THR A 7 -11.61 -3.38 1.88
N TYR A 8 -10.47 -3.45 1.18
CA TYR A 8 -10.11 -4.58 0.32
C TYR A 8 -10.10 -5.89 1.09
N ALA A 9 -9.45 -5.93 2.26
CA ALA A 9 -9.38 -7.12 3.10
C ALA A 9 -10.78 -7.56 3.58
N ALA A 10 -11.65 -6.61 3.89
CA ALA A 10 -13.01 -6.90 4.35
C ALA A 10 -13.95 -7.40 3.23
N SER A 11 -13.74 -7.02 1.97
CA SER A 11 -14.70 -7.28 0.88
C SER A 11 -14.21 -8.16 -0.27
N CYS A 12 -12.95 -8.05 -0.68
CA CYS A 12 -12.41 -8.76 -1.85
C CYS A 12 -11.26 -9.71 -1.52
N GLY A 13 -10.51 -9.47 -0.45
CA GLY A 13 -9.27 -10.18 -0.13
C GLY A 13 -9.42 -11.36 0.81
N GLY A 14 -10.63 -11.62 1.32
CA GLY A 14 -10.89 -12.70 2.30
C GLY A 14 -10.08 -12.57 3.58
N GLY A 15 -9.86 -11.34 4.07
CA GLY A 15 -8.98 -11.02 5.19
C GLY A 15 -7.52 -10.74 4.78
N GLY A 16 -7.14 -10.98 3.52
CA GLY A 16 -5.85 -10.60 2.96
C GLY A 16 -5.86 -9.21 2.35
N TYR A 17 -4.69 -8.60 2.25
CA TYR A 17 -4.48 -7.25 1.71
C TYR A 17 -4.12 -7.28 0.23
N ALA A 18 -4.25 -6.15 -0.47
CA ALA A 18 -3.81 -6.00 -1.86
C ALA A 18 -2.30 -5.71 -1.92
N GLN A 19 -1.66 -6.12 -3.00
CA GLN A 19 -0.19 -6.11 -3.11
C GLN A 19 0.34 -5.05 -4.05
N THR A 20 -0.52 -4.32 -4.74
CA THR A 20 -0.13 -3.23 -5.64
C THR A 20 -1.16 -2.10 -5.62
N ILE A 21 -0.73 -0.91 -6.06
CA ILE A 21 -1.65 0.21 -6.33
C ILE A 21 -2.61 -0.13 -7.47
N ALA A 22 -2.14 -0.89 -8.46
CA ALA A 22 -2.96 -1.35 -9.58
C ALA A 22 -4.13 -2.22 -9.08
N ASP A 23 -3.88 -3.18 -8.20
CA ASP A 23 -4.93 -4.04 -7.64
C ASP A 23 -5.96 -3.24 -6.83
N LEU A 24 -5.52 -2.24 -6.07
CA LEU A 24 -6.44 -1.34 -5.33
C LEU A 24 -7.23 -0.40 -6.27
N SER A 25 -6.73 -0.13 -7.47
CA SER A 25 -7.40 0.70 -8.47
C SER A 25 -8.51 -0.03 -9.24
N LEU A 26 -8.58 -1.36 -9.11
CA LEU A 26 -9.62 -2.16 -9.74
C LEU A 26 -10.91 -2.13 -8.91
N ALA A 27 -12.01 -1.75 -9.56
CA ALA A 27 -13.34 -1.80 -8.96
C ALA A 27 -13.89 -3.23 -8.97
N PRO A 28 -14.49 -3.71 -7.86
CA PRO A 28 -15.32 -4.91 -7.88
C PRO A 28 -16.50 -4.75 -8.85
N ALA A 29 -17.09 -5.86 -9.30
CA ALA A 29 -18.27 -5.81 -10.17
C ALA A 29 -19.41 -5.01 -9.50
N GLY A 30 -19.86 -3.93 -10.15
CA GLY A 30 -20.91 -3.04 -9.63
C GLY A 30 -20.48 -2.13 -8.47
N GLY A 31 -19.20 -2.10 -8.13
CA GLY A 31 -18.63 -1.27 -7.06
C GLY A 31 -17.78 -0.12 -7.57
N VAL A 32 -17.06 0.52 -6.63
CA VAL A 32 -16.05 1.54 -6.91
C VAL A 32 -14.66 1.02 -6.55
N ALA A 33 -13.63 1.60 -7.18
CA ALA A 33 -12.24 1.29 -6.83
C ALA A 33 -11.93 1.65 -5.36
N PHE A 34 -10.97 0.94 -4.76
CA PHE A 34 -10.62 1.11 -3.35
C PHE A 34 -9.81 2.39 -3.09
N ILE A 35 -9.12 2.89 -4.12
CA ILE A 35 -8.41 4.17 -4.10
C ILE A 35 -8.98 5.13 -5.14
N GLY A 36 -8.76 6.42 -4.93
CA GLY A 36 -9.13 7.46 -5.89
C GLY A 36 -8.31 7.37 -7.19
N PRO A 37 -8.87 7.86 -8.32
CA PRO A 37 -8.22 7.80 -9.63
C PRO A 37 -6.90 8.58 -9.69
N ASP A 38 -6.75 9.56 -8.81
CA ASP A 38 -5.56 10.40 -8.65
C ASP A 38 -4.37 9.66 -8.04
N LEU A 39 -4.61 8.52 -7.37
CA LEU A 39 -3.55 7.64 -6.87
C LEU A 39 -3.31 6.42 -7.77
N ALA A 40 -4.21 6.11 -8.71
CA ALA A 40 -4.13 4.92 -9.55
C ALA A 40 -2.83 4.84 -10.38
N GLY A 41 -2.24 5.99 -10.73
CA GLY A 41 -0.94 6.08 -11.41
C GLY A 41 0.29 5.83 -10.53
N GLY A 42 0.10 5.54 -9.23
CA GLY A 42 1.20 5.33 -8.28
C GLY A 42 1.95 6.59 -7.88
N VAL A 43 1.53 7.78 -8.35
CA VAL A 43 2.10 9.07 -7.95
C VAL A 43 0.97 9.99 -7.52
N LYS A 44 1.09 10.60 -6.34
CA LYS A 44 0.13 11.58 -5.83
C LYS A 44 0.86 12.69 -5.09
N SER A 45 0.51 13.95 -5.40
CA SER A 45 1.07 15.13 -4.73
C SER A 45 2.60 15.18 -4.71
N GLY A 46 3.27 14.69 -5.76
CA GLY A 46 4.73 14.66 -5.84
C GLY A 46 5.40 13.49 -5.11
N TYR A 47 4.62 12.49 -4.65
CA TYR A 47 5.14 11.28 -4.03
C TYR A 47 4.83 10.06 -4.86
N THR A 48 5.84 9.24 -5.14
CA THR A 48 5.68 7.88 -5.63
C THR A 48 5.22 7.00 -4.47
N VAL A 49 4.03 6.44 -4.60
CA VAL A 49 3.42 5.54 -3.63
C VAL A 49 3.52 4.11 -4.15
N THR A 50 4.11 3.23 -3.37
CA THR A 50 4.20 1.80 -3.71
C THR A 50 3.54 0.96 -2.63
N VAL A 51 2.92 -0.14 -3.05
CA VAL A 51 2.36 -1.16 -2.17
C VAL A 51 3.02 -2.47 -2.55
N ALA A 52 3.32 -3.29 -1.55
CA ALA A 52 3.88 -4.63 -1.71
C ALA A 52 3.43 -5.53 -0.54
N ALA A 53 3.70 -6.83 -0.66
CA ALA A 53 3.53 -7.77 0.46
C ALA A 53 4.48 -7.43 1.57
N LEU A 54 3.98 -7.43 2.81
CA LEU A 54 4.87 -7.40 3.97
C LEU A 54 5.81 -8.62 3.87
N ALA A 55 7.10 -8.42 4.11
CA ALA A 55 8.09 -9.49 4.02
C ALA A 55 7.70 -10.67 4.93
N GLY A 56 7.64 -11.87 4.34
CA GLY A 56 7.21 -13.08 5.04
C GLY A 56 5.69 -13.24 5.24
N ALA A 57 4.86 -12.36 4.69
CA ALA A 57 3.41 -12.51 4.73
C ALA A 57 2.97 -13.77 3.97
N ALA A 58 2.17 -14.60 4.63
CA ALA A 58 1.55 -15.76 4.01
C ALA A 58 0.44 -15.34 3.03
N GLN A 59 0.23 -16.13 1.99
CA GLN A 59 -0.92 -15.99 1.11
C GLN A 59 -2.21 -16.32 1.88
N VAL A 60 -3.21 -15.46 1.74
CA VAL A 60 -4.56 -15.64 2.30
C VAL A 60 -5.53 -16.07 1.20
N MET A 61 -5.44 -15.45 0.03
CA MET A 61 -6.35 -15.71 -1.09
C MET A 61 -5.60 -15.64 -2.42
N ALA A 62 -5.88 -16.57 -3.32
CA ALA A 62 -5.33 -16.53 -4.68
C ALA A 62 -5.91 -15.34 -5.47
N ALA A 63 -5.12 -14.73 -6.34
CA ALA A 63 -5.51 -13.58 -7.16
C ALA A 63 -6.85 -13.82 -7.89
N ALA A 64 -7.00 -15.00 -8.50
CA ALA A 64 -8.19 -15.42 -9.22
C ALA A 64 -9.46 -15.56 -8.36
N ALA A 65 -9.32 -15.64 -7.03
CA ALA A 65 -10.44 -15.71 -6.10
C ALA A 65 -10.85 -14.32 -5.56
N THR A 66 -10.08 -13.27 -5.85
CA THR A 66 -10.39 -11.90 -5.42
C THR A 66 -11.54 -11.31 -6.24
N CYS A 67 -12.38 -10.49 -5.61
CA CYS A 67 -13.63 -10.04 -6.23
C CYS A 67 -13.49 -8.90 -7.25
N ASN A 68 -12.29 -8.34 -7.40
CA ASN A 68 -11.99 -7.22 -8.29
C ASN A 68 -11.03 -7.60 -9.43
N GLY A 69 -10.70 -8.88 -9.59
CA GLY A 69 -9.78 -9.33 -10.65
C GLY A 69 -8.34 -8.89 -10.44
N ALA A 70 -7.88 -8.83 -9.17
CA ALA A 70 -6.50 -8.51 -8.85
C ALA A 70 -5.52 -9.44 -9.57
N ALA A 71 -4.36 -8.92 -9.95
CA ALA A 71 -3.29 -9.69 -10.58
C ALA A 71 -2.43 -10.42 -9.54
N ALA A 72 -2.33 -9.88 -8.32
CA ALA A 72 -1.57 -10.47 -7.22
C ALA A 72 -2.47 -11.17 -6.20
N ASN A 73 -1.91 -12.19 -5.54
CA ASN A 73 -2.57 -12.86 -4.42
C ASN A 73 -2.78 -11.89 -3.25
N ALA A 74 -3.88 -12.04 -2.51
CA ALA A 74 -4.04 -11.32 -1.26
C ALA A 74 -3.18 -11.96 -0.17
N MET A 75 -2.40 -11.15 0.56
CA MET A 75 -1.43 -11.60 1.57
C MET A 75 -1.82 -11.14 2.97
N ALA A 76 -1.34 -11.83 4.01
CA ALA A 76 -1.66 -11.54 5.42
C ALA A 76 -1.15 -10.18 5.93
N GLY A 77 -0.30 -9.50 5.16
CA GLY A 77 0.19 -8.16 5.46
C GLY A 77 0.57 -7.42 4.19
N TYR A 78 0.55 -6.10 4.28
CA TYR A 78 1.05 -5.20 3.24
C TYR A 78 2.10 -4.26 3.83
N HIS A 79 2.92 -3.73 2.95
CA HIS A 79 3.80 -2.62 3.20
C HIS A 79 3.51 -1.53 2.16
N VAL A 80 3.37 -0.29 2.59
CA VAL A 80 3.20 0.86 1.71
C VAL A 80 4.33 1.84 1.96
N THR A 81 4.91 2.38 0.89
CA THR A 81 5.81 3.54 0.97
C THR A 81 5.23 4.73 0.21
N ALA A 82 5.64 5.94 0.62
CA ALA A 82 5.48 7.16 -0.15
C ALA A 82 6.81 7.91 -0.13
N VAL A 83 7.44 8.06 -1.29
CA VAL A 83 8.77 8.68 -1.46
C VAL A 83 8.63 9.89 -2.38
N PRO A 84 9.23 11.06 -2.05
CA PRO A 84 9.23 12.20 -2.96
C PRO A 84 9.79 11.81 -4.33
N VAL A 85 9.11 12.20 -5.42
CA VAL A 85 9.61 11.99 -6.79
C VAL A 85 10.98 12.65 -6.96
N THR A 86 11.12 13.84 -6.39
CA THR A 86 12.39 14.56 -6.25
C THR A 86 12.50 15.06 -4.81
N VAL A 87 13.39 14.44 -4.02
CA VAL A 87 13.74 14.89 -2.67
C VAL A 87 14.29 16.32 -2.74
N GLY A 88 13.89 17.17 -1.80
CA GLY A 88 14.27 18.59 -1.79
C GLY A 88 13.28 19.50 -2.54
N SER A 89 12.45 18.96 -3.42
CA SER A 89 11.52 19.74 -4.27
C SER A 89 10.07 19.32 -4.06
N THR A 90 9.74 18.07 -4.38
CA THR A 90 8.37 17.52 -4.23
C THR A 90 8.05 17.06 -2.80
N GLY A 91 9.09 16.95 -1.96
CA GLY A 91 9.00 16.50 -0.58
C GLY A 91 10.38 16.41 0.05
N GLN A 92 10.42 16.32 1.38
CA GLN A 92 11.66 16.22 2.16
C GLN A 92 11.80 14.88 2.89
N ARG A 93 10.71 14.14 3.04
CA ARG A 93 10.64 12.96 3.90
C ARG A 93 10.07 11.78 3.14
N GLY A 94 10.59 10.58 3.39
CA GLY A 94 9.96 9.34 2.96
C GLY A 94 8.98 8.89 4.04
N PHE A 95 7.95 8.14 3.67
CA PHE A 95 6.99 7.58 4.60
C PHE A 95 6.76 6.10 4.33
N ALA A 96 6.38 5.38 5.37
CA ALA A 96 5.89 4.01 5.24
C ALA A 96 4.85 3.66 6.30
N SER A 97 4.04 2.67 5.99
CA SER A 97 3.09 2.05 6.91
C SER A 97 2.89 0.59 6.51
N ASP A 98 2.22 -0.16 7.37
CA ASP A 98 1.88 -1.56 7.15
C ASP A 98 0.52 -1.87 7.80
N ASN A 99 0.16 -3.15 7.87
CA ASN A 99 -1.09 -3.62 8.48
C ASN A 99 -1.25 -3.25 9.97
N ARG A 100 -0.22 -2.76 10.66
CA ARG A 100 -0.32 -2.24 12.04
C ARG A 100 -0.85 -0.80 12.10
N GLY A 101 -0.85 -0.08 10.97
CA GLY A 101 -1.43 1.26 10.83
C GLY A 101 -0.55 2.42 11.30
N THR A 102 0.58 2.15 11.98
CA THR A 102 1.57 3.18 12.35
C THR A 102 2.22 3.77 11.10
N ILE A 103 2.39 5.10 11.09
CA ILE A 103 3.09 5.85 10.05
C ILE A 103 4.50 6.13 10.53
N TYR A 104 5.45 5.75 9.69
CA TYR A 104 6.88 5.97 9.87
C TYR A 104 7.39 6.98 8.88
N GLN A 105 8.49 7.66 9.22
CA GLN A 105 9.14 8.64 8.36
C GLN A 105 10.65 8.45 8.27
N ASP A 106 11.21 8.85 7.14
CA ASP A 106 12.65 8.97 6.91
C ASP A 106 12.98 10.43 6.56
N PRO A 107 13.78 11.14 7.36
CA PRO A 107 14.12 12.54 7.13
C PRO A 107 15.01 12.78 5.89
N ALA A 108 15.65 11.74 5.33
CA ALA A 108 16.46 11.84 4.13
C ALA A 108 15.63 11.70 2.83
N GLY A 109 14.31 11.48 2.95
CA GLY A 109 13.46 11.28 1.77
C GLY A 109 13.55 9.88 1.17
N ALA A 110 14.22 8.92 1.81
CA ALA A 110 14.44 7.58 1.26
C ALA A 110 13.23 6.65 1.46
N ALA A 111 13.18 5.58 0.65
CA ALA A 111 12.22 4.51 0.85
C ALA A 111 12.55 3.75 2.14
N ILE A 112 11.57 3.59 3.02
CA ILE A 112 11.71 2.77 4.22
C ILE A 112 11.60 1.29 3.83
N ALA A 113 12.45 0.46 4.43
CA ALA A 113 12.56 -0.95 4.11
C ALA A 113 11.32 -1.77 4.51
N ASN A 114 11.19 -2.94 3.88
CA ASN A 114 10.18 -3.95 4.16
C ASN A 114 10.86 -5.23 4.68
N PRO A 115 10.63 -5.65 5.94
CA PRO A 115 9.72 -5.04 6.92
C PRO A 115 10.29 -3.73 7.48
N ILE A 116 9.42 -2.88 8.05
CA ILE A 116 9.82 -1.60 8.63
C ILE A 116 10.77 -1.86 9.82
N PRO A 117 12.00 -1.35 9.79
CA PRO A 117 12.93 -1.53 10.90
C PRO A 117 12.39 -0.96 12.22
N VAL A 118 12.64 -1.65 13.33
CA VAL A 118 12.14 -1.26 14.66
C VAL A 118 12.62 0.12 15.12
N ALA A 119 13.76 0.59 14.59
CA ALA A 119 14.35 1.89 14.92
C ALA A 119 13.90 3.03 13.99
N THR A 120 13.01 2.76 13.02
CA THR A 120 12.51 3.81 12.11
C THR A 120 11.68 4.84 12.88
N GLN A 121 11.86 6.11 12.55
CA GLN A 121 11.19 7.22 13.24
C GLN A 121 9.66 7.13 13.07
N ILE A 122 8.94 7.08 14.18
CA ILE A 122 7.47 7.11 14.21
C ILE A 122 7.00 8.54 13.97
N LEU A 123 5.95 8.68 13.17
CA LEU A 123 5.22 9.93 12.99
C LEU A 123 3.88 9.90 13.76
N GLN A 124 3.04 8.89 13.53
CA GLN A 124 1.70 8.73 14.11
C GLN A 124 1.28 7.26 14.20
#